data_AF-A0AAE3QFM2-F1
#
_entry.id   AF-A0AAE3QFM2-F1
#
_cell.length_a   1.000
_cell.length_b   1.000
_cell.length_c   1.000
_cell.angle_alpha   90.00
_cell.angle_beta   90.00
_cell.angle_gamma   90.00
#
_symmetry.space_group_name_H-M   'P 1'
#
loop_
_entity.id
_entity.type
_entity.pdbx_description
1 polymer ?
#
loop_
_entity_poly.entity_id
_entity_poly.type
_entity_poly.pdbx_seq_one_letter_code
_entity_poly.pdbx_strand_id
1 'polypeptide(L)'
;MLSKKTSFRLLIYICVMVLTFASGARACVICFTGLVITPGQKLDAADEAVLAIPLPTHGQFRVIEVLKGDGAVGDVIVQPSLSARIAKAVMSVDGPTAGDEASVIPDSKPLLLLRDKVSETWSPLGSMSADYAEWLRQLAQTKRSGERPKKVWPQLTLTTSYLTEAEWRERIAVVAPRLESPEPLVAEIAYGEFMRAPYGIMRLVRAELDAAQIRGWVSDPKLASRHPAYTLLMGIAGGPDDAVELERQIEQAMKTRDATNLSAMLAADLELRGQTRVDWIEETFFADQERTLPEIQAALLALSVHGGAEGTVSRRRVIEAYRFFIKARSPMAGFVAMELADWEAWDVTPDYIAVMKSNAVKDPAEQFAILSYLKRSPLTTAQAAVRPAIAQPGQGDQ
;
A
#
# COMPACT_ATOMS: atom_id res chain seq x y z
N MET A 1 -46.46 -29.09 -4.74
CA MET A 1 -45.03 -29.25 -5.14
C MET A 1 -44.52 -28.20 -6.15
N LEU A 2 -45.30 -27.18 -6.55
CA LEU A 2 -44.83 -26.16 -7.52
C LEU A 2 -44.21 -24.89 -6.91
N SER A 3 -44.26 -24.68 -5.59
CA SER A 3 -43.80 -23.42 -4.95
C SER A 3 -42.30 -23.38 -4.63
N LYS A 4 -41.64 -24.53 -4.36
CA LYS A 4 -40.20 -24.57 -4.02
C LYS A 4 -39.26 -24.32 -5.21
N LYS A 5 -39.68 -24.65 -6.44
CA LYS A 5 -38.83 -24.50 -7.64
C LYS A 5 -38.69 -23.04 -8.10
N THR A 6 -39.70 -22.21 -7.87
CA THR A 6 -39.69 -20.78 -8.22
C THR A 6 -38.81 -19.97 -7.28
N SER A 7 -38.83 -20.28 -5.97
CA SER A 7 -37.95 -19.64 -4.98
C SER A 7 -36.48 -19.99 -5.20
N PHE A 8 -36.17 -21.22 -5.61
CA PHE A 8 -34.78 -21.62 -5.92
C PHE A 8 -34.23 -20.92 -7.16
N ARG A 9 -35.06 -20.76 -8.21
CA ARG A 9 -34.67 -20.02 -9.42
C ARG A 9 -34.47 -18.52 -9.13
N LEU A 10 -35.32 -17.91 -8.30
CA LEU A 10 -35.17 -16.51 -7.90
C LEU A 10 -33.89 -16.28 -7.10
N LEU A 11 -33.54 -17.20 -6.19
CA LEU A 11 -32.29 -17.13 -5.42
C LEU A 11 -31.05 -17.23 -6.32
N ILE A 12 -31.09 -18.08 -7.35
CA ILE A 12 -30.00 -18.20 -8.34
C ILE A 12 -29.88 -16.92 -9.16
N TYR A 13 -30.98 -16.31 -9.60
CA TYR A 13 -30.93 -15.05 -10.33
C TYR A 13 -30.39 -13.90 -9.48
N ILE A 14 -30.75 -13.83 -8.19
CA ILE A 14 -30.19 -12.84 -7.26
C ILE A 14 -28.70 -13.10 -7.02
N CYS A 15 -28.26 -14.36 -6.83
CA CYS A 15 -26.85 -14.70 -6.70
C CYS A 15 -26.04 -14.37 -7.96
N VAL A 16 -26.57 -14.67 -9.15
CA VAL A 16 -25.91 -14.36 -10.43
C VAL A 16 -25.84 -12.85 -10.66
N MET A 17 -26.88 -12.10 -10.27
CA MET A 17 -26.88 -10.63 -10.35
C MET A 17 -25.91 -10.00 -9.34
N VAL A 18 -25.81 -10.50 -8.11
CA VAL A 18 -24.80 -10.06 -7.13
C VAL A 18 -23.37 -10.38 -7.61
N LEU A 19 -23.17 -11.53 -8.27
CA LEU A 19 -21.87 -11.92 -8.85
C LEU A 19 -21.48 -11.09 -10.08
N THR A 20 -22.44 -10.58 -10.86
CA THR A 20 -22.15 -9.70 -12.00
C THR A 20 -21.95 -8.23 -11.62
N PHE A 21 -22.42 -7.79 -10.44
CA PHE A 21 -22.10 -6.45 -9.91
C PHE A 21 -20.77 -6.40 -9.13
N ALA A 22 -20.22 -7.54 -8.73
CA ALA A 22 -18.92 -7.62 -8.05
C ALA A 22 -17.71 -7.49 -8.99
N SER A 23 -17.89 -7.58 -10.31
CA SER A 23 -16.78 -7.58 -11.29
C SER A 23 -16.25 -6.19 -11.66
N GLY A 24 -16.79 -5.11 -11.09
CA GLY A 24 -16.34 -3.74 -11.32
C GLY A 24 -15.49 -3.13 -10.21
N ALA A 25 -15.39 -3.77 -9.03
CA ALA A 25 -14.59 -3.28 -7.93
C ALA A 25 -13.12 -3.71 -8.11
N ARG A 26 -12.42 -3.09 -9.08
CA ARG A 26 -10.96 -3.06 -9.03
C ARG A 26 -10.58 -2.19 -7.83
N ALA A 27 -10.36 -2.85 -6.69
CA ALA A 27 -9.79 -2.20 -5.52
C ALA A 27 -8.52 -1.46 -5.96
N CYS A 28 -8.40 -0.18 -5.59
CA CYS A 28 -7.20 0.59 -5.86
C CYS A 28 -5.98 -0.17 -5.35
N VAL A 29 -4.98 -0.44 -6.20
CA VAL A 29 -3.79 -1.22 -5.83
C VAL A 29 -3.03 -0.57 -4.67
N ILE A 30 -3.12 0.76 -4.54
CA ILE A 30 -2.57 1.50 -3.39
C ILE A 30 -3.31 1.18 -2.09
N CYS A 31 -4.62 0.88 -2.14
CA CYS A 31 -5.40 0.40 -0.99
C CYS A 31 -5.26 -1.12 -0.78
N PHE A 32 -4.86 -1.88 -1.81
CA PHE A 32 -4.79 -3.34 -1.81
C PHE A 32 -3.44 -3.92 -1.34
N THR A 33 -2.43 -3.08 -1.08
CA THR A 33 -1.19 -3.48 -0.38
C THR A 33 -1.44 -3.97 1.07
N GLY A 34 -2.70 -3.85 1.53
CA GLY A 34 -3.29 -4.23 2.82
C GLY A 34 -3.17 -5.67 3.33
N LEU A 35 -3.25 -6.66 2.44
CA LEU A 35 -3.71 -8.00 2.81
C LEU A 35 -2.69 -9.13 2.52
N VAL A 36 -1.55 -8.82 1.91
CA VAL A 36 -0.55 -9.82 1.52
C VAL A 36 0.70 -9.67 2.38
N ILE A 37 1.04 -10.72 3.14
CA ILE A 37 2.33 -10.80 3.83
C ILE A 37 3.40 -11.11 2.78
N THR A 38 4.31 -10.15 2.55
CA THR A 38 5.35 -10.27 1.53
C THR A 38 6.37 -11.37 1.90
N PRO A 39 7.08 -11.93 0.91
CA PRO A 39 8.20 -12.82 1.18
C PRO A 39 9.25 -12.23 2.13
N GLY A 40 9.56 -10.94 2.01
CA GLY A 40 10.50 -10.26 2.92
C GLY A 40 9.96 -10.13 4.35
N GLN A 41 8.65 -9.88 4.54
CA GLN A 41 8.03 -9.94 5.88
C GLN A 41 8.12 -11.33 6.50
N LYS A 42 7.97 -12.40 5.70
CA LYS A 42 8.12 -13.78 6.18
C LYS A 42 9.57 -14.04 6.62
N LEU A 43 10.55 -13.56 5.86
CA LEU A 43 11.98 -13.64 6.22
C LEU A 43 12.28 -12.87 7.52
N ASP A 44 11.70 -11.68 7.67
CA ASP A 44 11.85 -10.84 8.87
C ASP A 44 11.23 -11.50 10.12
N ALA A 45 10.16 -12.28 9.94
CA ALA A 45 9.44 -12.98 11.01
C ALA A 45 10.05 -14.34 11.38
N ALA A 46 10.71 -15.02 10.43
CA ALA A 46 11.32 -16.33 10.67
C ALA A 46 12.46 -16.26 11.70
N ASP A 47 12.61 -17.28 12.54
CA ASP A 47 13.73 -17.39 13.46
C ASP A 47 15.00 -17.89 12.77
N GLU A 48 14.82 -18.80 11.80
CA GLU A 48 15.91 -19.33 10.97
C GLU A 48 15.53 -19.23 9.49
N ALA A 49 16.52 -18.95 8.65
CA ALA A 49 16.37 -18.92 7.21
C ALA A 49 17.62 -19.50 6.54
N VAL A 50 17.43 -20.39 5.58
CA VAL A 50 18.52 -21.10 4.89
C VAL A 50 18.22 -21.27 3.40
N LEU A 51 19.27 -21.42 2.61
CA LEU A 51 19.16 -22.06 1.29
C LEU A 51 19.53 -23.53 1.43
N ALA A 52 18.67 -24.41 0.91
CA ALA A 52 18.88 -25.85 0.99
C ALA A 52 18.56 -26.55 -0.34
N ILE A 53 19.33 -27.58 -0.68
CA ILE A 53 19.11 -28.41 -1.87
C ILE A 53 18.33 -29.66 -1.46
N PRO A 54 17.28 -30.06 -2.21
CA PRO A 54 16.57 -31.31 -1.93
C PRO A 54 17.49 -32.53 -2.06
N LEU A 55 17.39 -33.45 -1.12
CA LEU A 55 18.06 -34.76 -1.17
C LEU A 55 17.16 -35.81 -1.84
N PRO A 56 17.71 -36.96 -2.28
CA PRO A 56 16.92 -38.03 -2.90
C PRO A 56 15.81 -38.57 -2.00
N THR A 57 15.99 -38.51 -0.68
CA THR A 57 14.99 -38.92 0.30
C THR A 57 13.91 -37.84 0.43
N HIS A 58 12.64 -38.22 0.26
CA HIS A 58 11.51 -37.30 0.36
C HIS A 58 11.50 -36.53 1.69
N GLY A 59 11.29 -35.21 1.61
CA GLY A 59 11.24 -34.32 2.77
C GLY A 59 12.61 -34.06 3.41
N GLN A 60 13.72 -34.47 2.78
CA GLN A 60 15.06 -34.16 3.27
C GLN A 60 15.74 -33.09 2.41
N PHE A 61 16.37 -32.13 3.05
CA PHE A 61 17.07 -31.02 2.39
C PHE A 61 18.41 -30.79 3.06
N ARG A 62 19.47 -30.58 2.28
CA ARG A 62 20.80 -30.23 2.79
C ARG A 62 21.00 -28.73 2.73
N VAL A 63 21.28 -28.13 3.89
CA VAL A 63 21.61 -26.71 4.00
C VAL A 63 22.93 -26.44 3.29
N ILE A 64 22.92 -25.46 2.40
CA ILE A 64 24.12 -24.99 1.68
C ILE A 64 24.51 -23.58 2.10
N GLU A 65 23.57 -22.75 2.55
CA GLU A 65 23.81 -21.40 3.07
C GLU A 65 22.90 -21.13 4.25
N VAL A 66 23.46 -20.52 5.29
CA VAL A 66 22.71 -20.01 6.45
C VAL A 66 22.57 -18.51 6.30
N LEU A 67 21.32 -18.02 6.32
CA LEU A 67 20.96 -16.62 6.09
C LEU A 67 20.60 -15.92 7.40
N LYS A 68 19.96 -16.65 8.31
CA LYS A 68 19.51 -16.18 9.63
C LYS A 68 19.42 -17.37 10.59
N GLY A 69 19.77 -17.14 11.86
CA GLY A 69 19.67 -18.15 12.93
C GLY A 69 20.96 -18.97 13.14
N ASP A 70 20.86 -20.02 13.95
CA ASP A 70 22.01 -20.75 14.52
C ASP A 70 22.36 -22.06 13.77
N GLY A 71 21.73 -22.32 12.62
CA GLY A 71 21.99 -23.53 11.82
C GLY A 71 23.41 -23.57 11.22
N ALA A 72 23.81 -24.73 10.71
CA ALA A 72 25.11 -24.92 10.05
C ALA A 72 24.98 -25.38 8.60
N VAL A 73 25.95 -24.97 7.77
CA VAL A 73 26.09 -25.50 6.41
C VAL A 73 26.39 -26.99 6.48
N GLY A 74 25.66 -27.78 5.69
CA GLY A 74 25.73 -29.24 5.68
C GLY A 74 24.65 -29.93 6.50
N ASP A 75 23.94 -29.20 7.38
CA ASP A 75 22.83 -29.75 8.17
C ASP A 75 21.74 -30.33 7.27
N VAL A 76 21.09 -31.39 7.74
CA VAL A 76 19.98 -32.04 7.03
C VAL A 76 18.67 -31.70 7.72
N ILE A 77 17.84 -30.93 7.02
CA ILE A 77 16.47 -30.63 7.42
C ILE A 77 15.60 -31.83 7.04
N VAL A 78 14.80 -32.33 8.00
CA VAL A 78 13.82 -33.39 7.78
C VAL A 78 12.42 -32.84 8.01
N GLN A 79 11.70 -32.57 6.93
CA GLN A 79 10.34 -32.06 6.94
C GLN A 79 9.47 -32.88 5.96
N PRO A 80 8.84 -33.98 6.42
CA PRO A 80 8.09 -34.89 5.53
C PRO A 80 6.93 -34.23 4.78
N SER A 81 6.37 -33.13 5.30
CA SER A 81 5.31 -32.35 4.65
C SER A 81 5.82 -31.45 3.52
N LEU A 82 7.13 -31.26 3.40
CA LEU A 82 7.75 -30.39 2.41
C LEU A 82 8.12 -31.19 1.16
N SER A 83 7.47 -30.88 0.04
CA SER A 83 7.80 -31.49 -1.26
C SER A 83 8.75 -30.59 -2.06
N ALA A 84 9.68 -31.18 -2.81
CA ALA A 84 10.55 -30.44 -3.72
C ALA A 84 9.79 -29.78 -4.88
N ARG A 85 8.55 -30.24 -5.16
CA ARG A 85 7.64 -29.61 -6.11
C ARG A 85 6.85 -28.51 -5.41
N ILE A 86 7.52 -27.41 -5.12
CA ILE A 86 6.80 -26.19 -4.79
C ILE A 86 6.22 -25.71 -6.12
N ALA A 87 4.93 -25.94 -6.32
CA ALA A 87 4.19 -25.23 -7.35
C ALA A 87 4.49 -23.73 -7.17
N LYS A 88 4.61 -23.00 -8.28
CA LYS A 88 4.99 -21.57 -8.44
C LYS A 88 4.15 -20.57 -7.60
N ALA A 89 3.50 -20.99 -6.53
CA ALA A 89 2.91 -20.15 -5.51
C ALA A 89 4.00 -19.61 -4.58
N VAL A 90 4.85 -18.72 -5.10
CA VAL A 90 5.23 -17.57 -4.28
C VAL A 90 3.91 -16.85 -4.05
N MET A 91 3.56 -16.55 -2.79
CA MET A 91 2.49 -15.59 -2.53
C MET A 91 2.96 -14.26 -3.14
N SER A 92 2.58 -14.03 -4.39
CA SER A 92 3.05 -12.88 -5.16
C SER A 92 2.24 -11.66 -4.75
N VAL A 93 2.95 -10.54 -4.65
CA VAL A 93 2.31 -9.24 -4.45
C VAL A 93 1.48 -8.85 -5.69
N ASP A 94 1.78 -9.46 -6.84
CA ASP A 94 1.10 -9.22 -8.11
C ASP A 94 -0.23 -9.97 -8.28
N GLY A 95 -0.64 -10.77 -7.29
CA GLY A 95 -1.84 -11.60 -7.34
C GLY A 95 -1.59 -13.01 -7.90
N PRO A 96 -2.64 -13.80 -8.17
CA PRO A 96 -2.48 -15.16 -8.70
C PRO A 96 -1.96 -15.11 -10.13
N THR A 97 -0.65 -15.26 -10.31
CA THR A 97 -0.07 -15.54 -11.62
C THR A 97 -0.55 -16.92 -12.07
N ALA A 98 -1.21 -17.02 -13.22
CA ALA A 98 -1.40 -18.30 -13.88
C ALA A 98 -0.01 -18.90 -14.11
N GLY A 99 0.31 -19.95 -13.36
CA GLY A 99 1.53 -20.69 -13.60
C GLY A 99 1.40 -21.34 -14.96
N ASP A 100 2.23 -20.92 -15.93
CA ASP A 100 2.49 -21.77 -17.09
C ASP A 100 2.80 -23.17 -16.54
N GLU A 101 1.97 -24.15 -16.92
CA GLU A 101 2.13 -25.56 -16.61
C GLU A 101 3.34 -26.11 -17.37
N ALA A 102 4.53 -25.69 -16.98
CA ALA A 102 5.75 -26.40 -17.28
C ALA A 102 6.20 -27.07 -15.98
N SER A 103 5.88 -28.35 -15.85
CA SER A 103 6.54 -29.24 -14.90
C SER A 103 8.04 -29.27 -15.24
N VAL A 104 8.81 -28.37 -14.64
CA VAL A 104 10.27 -28.47 -14.65
C VAL A 104 10.63 -29.55 -13.62
N ILE A 105 11.26 -30.61 -14.11
CA ILE A 105 12.03 -31.62 -13.36
C ILE A 105 12.85 -30.88 -12.28
N PRO A 106 13.04 -31.39 -11.05
CA PRO A 106 13.70 -30.64 -9.98
C PRO A 106 15.06 -30.14 -10.46
N ASP A 107 15.11 -28.86 -10.83
CA ASP A 107 16.37 -28.16 -10.95
C ASP A 107 16.99 -28.27 -9.55
N SER A 108 18.26 -28.65 -9.50
CA SER A 108 19.14 -28.60 -8.33
C SER A 108 19.28 -27.18 -7.71
N LYS A 109 18.41 -26.26 -8.11
CA LYS A 109 18.32 -24.89 -7.64
C LYS A 109 17.91 -24.91 -6.16
N PRO A 110 18.68 -24.26 -5.29
CA PRO A 110 18.38 -24.21 -3.86
C PRO A 110 16.99 -23.66 -3.56
N LEU A 111 16.40 -24.12 -2.48
CA LEU A 111 15.15 -23.62 -1.92
C LEU A 111 15.45 -22.70 -0.73
N LEU A 112 14.82 -21.53 -0.71
CA LEU A 112 14.76 -20.69 0.47
C LEU A 112 13.74 -21.26 1.45
N LEU A 113 14.24 -21.77 2.57
CA LEU A 113 13.44 -22.36 3.64
C LEU A 113 13.47 -21.46 4.87
N LEU A 114 12.29 -21.28 5.48
CA LEU A 114 12.09 -20.48 6.68
C LEU A 114 11.59 -21.38 7.81
N ARG A 115 12.11 -21.17 9.02
CA ARG A 115 11.66 -21.86 10.23
C ARG A 115 11.10 -20.87 11.23
N ASP A 116 9.98 -21.25 11.82
CA ASP A 116 9.43 -20.64 13.02
C ASP A 116 9.75 -21.58 14.20
N LYS A 117 10.39 -21.06 15.25
CA LYS A 117 10.79 -21.83 16.45
C LYS A 117 9.58 -22.21 17.31
N VAL A 118 8.45 -21.52 17.20
CA VAL A 118 7.21 -21.84 17.92
C VAL A 118 6.51 -23.04 17.29
N SER A 119 6.40 -23.08 15.96
CA SER A 119 5.79 -24.22 15.28
C SER A 119 6.77 -25.37 15.01
N GLU A 120 8.07 -25.10 15.12
CA GLU A 120 9.19 -25.99 14.76
C GLU A 120 9.14 -26.49 13.30
N THR A 121 8.32 -25.88 12.45
CA THR A 121 8.12 -26.30 11.06
C THR A 121 8.99 -25.50 10.09
N TRP A 122 9.57 -26.20 9.11
CA TRP A 122 10.15 -25.56 7.93
C TRP A 122 9.08 -25.32 6.87
N SER A 123 9.09 -24.11 6.30
CA SER A 123 8.21 -23.69 5.21
C SER A 123 9.02 -23.19 4.02
N PRO A 124 8.62 -23.52 2.78
CA PRO A 124 9.31 -23.04 1.60
C PRO A 124 8.84 -21.63 1.23
N LEU A 125 9.78 -20.78 0.82
CA LEU A 125 9.46 -19.50 0.21
C LEU A 125 9.52 -19.54 -1.32
N GLY A 126 10.43 -20.35 -1.88
CA GLY A 126 10.60 -20.57 -3.31
C GLY A 126 12.04 -20.99 -3.66
N SER A 127 12.32 -21.25 -4.94
CA SER A 127 13.66 -21.58 -5.41
C SER A 127 14.44 -20.33 -5.83
N MET A 128 15.74 -20.29 -5.53
CA MET A 128 16.64 -19.20 -5.93
C MET A 128 18.12 -19.61 -5.94
N SER A 129 18.96 -18.92 -6.72
CA SER A 129 20.41 -19.19 -6.72
C SER A 129 21.07 -18.86 -5.38
N ALA A 130 22.09 -19.64 -5.01
CA ALA A 130 22.94 -19.36 -3.84
C ALA A 130 23.75 -18.07 -3.97
N ASP A 131 23.93 -17.55 -5.18
CA ASP A 131 24.64 -16.28 -5.43
C ASP A 131 23.96 -15.08 -4.72
N TYR A 132 22.69 -15.20 -4.34
CA TYR A 132 21.94 -14.19 -3.61
C TYR A 132 21.99 -14.36 -2.08
N ALA A 133 22.75 -15.32 -1.55
CA ALA A 133 22.83 -15.56 -0.12
C ALA A 133 23.31 -14.34 0.67
N GLU A 134 24.32 -13.64 0.17
CA GLU A 134 24.84 -12.44 0.83
C GLU A 134 23.82 -11.30 0.81
N TRP A 135 23.10 -11.12 -0.30
CA TRP A 135 22.01 -10.15 -0.39
C TRP A 135 20.88 -10.45 0.60
N LEU A 136 20.51 -11.73 0.77
CA LEU A 136 19.51 -12.14 1.76
C LEU A 136 19.97 -11.91 3.20
N ARG A 137 21.26 -12.12 3.51
CA ARG A 137 21.83 -11.78 4.82
C ARG A 137 21.76 -10.28 5.09
N GLN A 138 22.18 -9.46 4.12
CA GLN A 138 22.09 -8.00 4.23
C GLN A 138 20.65 -7.55 4.47
N LEU A 139 19.72 -8.11 3.68
CA LEU A 139 18.29 -7.86 3.82
C LEU A 139 17.81 -8.18 5.25
N ALA A 140 18.10 -9.38 5.76
CA ALA A 140 17.71 -9.81 7.10
C ALA A 140 18.32 -8.95 8.22
N GLN A 141 19.52 -8.39 8.02
CA GLN A 141 20.23 -7.56 9.00
C GLN A 141 19.71 -6.12 9.12
N THR A 142 18.91 -5.64 8.16
CA THR A 142 18.34 -4.29 8.23
C THR A 142 17.22 -4.17 9.28
N LYS A 143 16.63 -5.27 9.74
CA LYS A 143 15.68 -5.27 10.86
C LYS A 143 16.41 -5.60 12.16
N ARG A 144 16.60 -4.58 13.00
CA ARG A 144 17.37 -4.67 14.26
C ARG A 144 16.50 -4.46 15.49
N SER A 145 15.45 -3.66 15.37
CA SER A 145 14.55 -3.30 16.45
C SER A 145 13.42 -4.32 16.62
N GLY A 146 13.02 -4.55 17.87
CA GLY A 146 11.75 -5.19 18.20
C GLY A 146 10.59 -4.19 18.27
N GLU A 147 10.84 -2.94 17.90
CA GLU A 147 9.93 -1.81 18.09
C GLU A 147 8.85 -1.80 17.00
N ARG A 148 7.61 -1.50 17.36
CA ARG A 148 6.51 -1.37 16.38
C ARG A 148 6.28 0.12 16.13
N PRO A 149 6.42 0.63 14.89
CA PRO A 149 6.21 2.05 14.63
C PRO A 149 4.75 2.45 14.87
N LYS A 150 4.54 3.75 15.05
CA LYS A 150 3.22 4.35 15.26
C LYS A 150 2.32 4.06 14.05
N LYS A 151 1.08 3.68 14.32
CA LYS A 151 0.05 3.43 13.29
C LYS A 151 -0.35 4.77 12.66
N VAL A 152 -0.22 4.91 11.34
CA VAL A 152 -0.66 6.11 10.60
C VAL A 152 -1.64 5.68 9.51
N TRP A 153 -2.89 6.15 9.56
CA TRP A 153 -3.85 5.89 8.48
C TRP A 153 -3.38 6.56 7.16
N PRO A 154 -3.55 5.97 5.97
CA PRO A 154 -4.37 4.80 5.63
C PRO A 154 -3.71 3.44 5.88
N GLN A 155 -2.59 3.35 6.61
CA GLN A 155 -1.94 2.07 6.88
C GLN A 155 -2.86 1.20 7.75
N LEU A 156 -3.53 0.24 7.12
CA LEU A 156 -4.24 -0.84 7.78
C LEU A 156 -3.27 -1.55 8.72
N THR A 157 -3.75 -2.02 9.86
CA THR A 157 -2.99 -2.68 10.94
C THR A 157 -2.14 -3.89 10.48
N LEU A 158 -2.38 -4.41 9.27
CA LEU A 158 -1.66 -5.51 8.63
C LEU A 158 -0.48 -5.05 7.76
N THR A 159 -0.40 -3.76 7.44
CA THR A 159 0.60 -3.15 6.54
C THR A 159 1.67 -2.34 7.24
N THR A 160 1.46 -1.97 8.51
CA THR A 160 2.46 -1.25 9.30
C THR A 160 3.75 -2.04 9.28
N SER A 161 4.74 -1.50 8.58
CA SER A 161 6.07 -2.07 8.61
C SER A 161 6.56 -2.10 10.05
N TYR A 162 7.26 -3.16 10.44
CA TYR A 162 7.90 -3.21 11.75
C TYR A 162 9.28 -2.52 11.73
N LEU A 163 9.62 -1.85 10.62
CA LEU A 163 10.85 -1.13 10.46
C LEU A 163 10.66 0.34 10.85
N THR A 164 11.57 0.85 11.66
CA THR A 164 11.78 2.28 11.89
C THR A 164 12.22 2.97 10.59
N GLU A 165 12.17 4.30 10.54
CA GLU A 165 12.63 5.05 9.36
C GLU A 165 14.10 4.78 9.00
N ALA A 166 14.96 4.61 10.01
CA ALA A 166 16.37 4.32 9.80
C ALA A 166 16.57 2.93 9.18
N GLU A 167 15.86 1.92 9.68
CA GLU A 167 15.88 0.56 9.12
C GLU A 167 15.30 0.53 7.71
N TRP A 168 14.24 1.32 7.47
CA TRP A 168 13.69 1.48 6.13
C TRP A 168 14.69 2.07 5.14
N ARG A 169 15.47 3.08 5.55
CA ARG A 169 16.50 3.68 4.70
C ARG A 169 17.55 2.65 4.26
N GLU A 170 18.00 1.81 5.19
CA GLU A 170 18.93 0.73 4.85
C GLU A 170 18.26 -0.34 3.96
N ARG A 171 17.01 -0.73 4.29
CA ARG A 171 16.23 -1.72 3.55
C ARG A 171 16.06 -1.34 2.09
N ILE A 172 15.67 -0.09 1.80
CA ILE A 172 15.41 0.32 0.41
C ILE A 172 16.68 0.33 -0.44
N ALA A 173 17.84 0.70 0.11
CA ALA A 173 19.11 0.67 -0.61
C ALA A 173 19.52 -0.77 -0.98
N VAL A 174 19.18 -1.75 -0.14
CA VAL A 174 19.42 -3.18 -0.42
C VAL A 174 18.48 -3.72 -1.50
N VAL A 175 17.23 -3.24 -1.56
CA VAL A 175 16.21 -3.80 -2.48
C VAL A 175 16.07 -3.06 -3.81
N ALA A 176 16.34 -1.75 -3.87
CA ALA A 176 16.12 -0.94 -5.07
C ALA A 176 16.87 -1.48 -6.31
N PRO A 177 18.14 -1.93 -6.22
CA PRO A 177 18.85 -2.51 -7.37
C PRO A 177 18.28 -3.85 -7.86
N ARG A 178 17.27 -4.41 -7.18
CA ARG A 178 16.74 -5.76 -7.39
C ARG A 178 15.26 -5.81 -7.78
N LEU A 179 14.61 -4.67 -7.98
CA LEU A 179 13.15 -4.54 -8.25
C LEU A 179 12.64 -5.41 -9.42
N GLU A 180 13.48 -5.67 -10.41
CA GLU A 180 13.18 -6.59 -11.52
C GLU A 180 14.39 -7.49 -11.80
N SER A 181 14.92 -8.09 -10.73
CA SER A 181 15.98 -9.10 -10.83
C SER A 181 15.57 -10.24 -11.78
N PRO A 182 16.48 -10.79 -12.60
CA PRO A 182 16.19 -11.96 -13.42
C PRO A 182 15.91 -13.23 -12.59
N GLU A 183 16.24 -13.21 -11.28
CA GLU A 183 15.81 -14.22 -10.31
C GLU A 183 14.41 -13.86 -9.77
N PRO A 184 13.34 -14.61 -10.12
CA PRO A 184 11.98 -14.20 -9.80
C PRO A 184 11.72 -14.00 -8.30
N LEU A 185 12.22 -14.89 -7.44
CA LEU A 185 12.02 -14.74 -5.99
C LEU A 185 12.73 -13.51 -5.43
N VAL A 186 13.88 -13.12 -6.00
CA VAL A 186 14.59 -11.88 -5.63
C VAL A 186 13.78 -10.67 -6.05
N ALA A 187 13.23 -10.66 -7.27
CA ALA A 187 12.35 -9.58 -7.75
C ALA A 187 11.09 -9.44 -6.89
N GLU A 188 10.43 -10.56 -6.54
CA GLU A 188 9.25 -10.57 -5.67
C GLU A 188 9.56 -10.02 -4.26
N ILE A 189 10.66 -10.45 -3.66
CA ILE A 189 11.10 -9.93 -2.34
C ILE A 189 11.38 -8.42 -2.46
N ALA A 190 12.17 -8.02 -3.47
CA ALA A 190 12.57 -6.63 -3.63
C ALA A 190 11.38 -5.70 -3.87
N TYR A 191 10.50 -6.07 -4.80
CA TYR A 191 9.26 -5.36 -5.10
C TYR A 191 8.36 -5.28 -3.86
N GLY A 192 8.13 -6.39 -3.17
CA GLY A 192 7.28 -6.43 -1.98
C GLY A 192 7.80 -5.54 -0.84
N GLU A 193 9.10 -5.54 -0.58
CA GLU A 193 9.70 -4.66 0.43
C GLU A 193 9.65 -3.20 0.00
N PHE A 194 9.92 -2.92 -1.27
CA PHE A 194 9.86 -1.56 -1.79
C PHE A 194 8.44 -0.97 -1.71
N MET A 195 7.41 -1.76 -2.01
CA MET A 195 6.01 -1.33 -1.94
C MET A 195 5.47 -1.10 -0.54
N ARG A 196 6.17 -1.60 0.48
CA ARG A 196 5.87 -1.34 1.88
C ARG A 196 6.61 -0.13 2.44
N ALA A 197 7.63 0.36 1.73
CA ALA A 197 8.41 1.49 2.18
C ALA A 197 7.55 2.77 2.21
N PRO A 198 7.64 3.60 3.27
CA PRO A 198 7.00 4.90 3.25
C PRO A 198 7.48 5.74 2.06
N TYR A 199 6.58 6.50 1.43
CA TYR A 199 6.92 7.27 0.23
C TYR A 199 8.09 8.24 0.44
N GLY A 200 8.17 8.88 1.62
CA GLY A 200 9.30 9.73 2.00
C GLY A 200 10.65 8.97 2.03
N ILE A 201 10.63 7.69 2.37
CA ILE A 201 11.81 6.83 2.33
C ILE A 201 12.15 6.47 0.88
N MET A 202 11.18 6.08 0.06
CA MET A 202 11.40 5.77 -1.38
C MET A 202 12.12 6.90 -2.13
N ARG A 203 11.85 8.16 -1.77
CA ARG A 203 12.52 9.33 -2.38
C ARG A 203 14.02 9.40 -2.12
N LEU A 204 14.52 8.77 -1.05
CA LEU A 204 15.94 8.81 -0.67
C LEU A 204 16.83 8.04 -1.65
N VAL A 205 16.31 7.02 -2.33
CA VAL A 205 17.07 6.23 -3.32
C VAL A 205 17.00 6.83 -4.73
N ARG A 206 16.54 8.09 -4.90
CA ARG A 206 16.44 8.75 -6.21
C ARG A 206 17.71 8.61 -7.06
N ALA A 207 18.89 8.73 -6.45
CA ALA A 207 20.17 8.64 -7.15
C ALA A 207 20.50 7.21 -7.67
N GLU A 208 19.83 6.19 -7.13
CA GLU A 208 20.01 4.78 -7.50
C GLU A 208 18.99 4.34 -8.56
N LEU A 209 17.99 5.17 -8.86
CA LEU A 209 16.93 4.85 -9.81
C LEU A 209 17.30 5.29 -11.23
N ASP A 210 17.16 4.35 -12.18
CA ASP A 210 17.29 4.64 -13.60
C ASP A 210 15.91 4.97 -14.20
N ALA A 211 15.71 6.25 -14.53
CA ALA A 211 14.48 6.74 -15.14
C ALA A 211 14.13 6.04 -16.47
N ALA A 212 15.13 5.69 -17.29
CA ALA A 212 14.90 5.00 -18.56
C ALA A 212 14.44 3.56 -18.33
N GLN A 213 15.03 2.88 -17.35
CA GLN A 213 14.62 1.54 -16.95
C GLN A 213 13.18 1.52 -16.42
N ILE A 214 12.85 2.46 -15.52
CA ILE A 214 11.50 2.59 -14.95
C ILE A 214 10.47 2.86 -16.06
N ARG A 215 10.79 3.71 -17.03
CA ARG A 215 9.90 3.96 -18.20
C ARG A 215 9.65 2.68 -18.99
N GLY A 216 10.67 1.84 -19.13
CA GLY A 216 10.54 0.50 -19.72
C GLY A 216 9.55 -0.37 -18.94
N TRP A 217 9.65 -0.39 -17.61
CA TRP A 217 8.75 -1.17 -16.76
C TRP A 217 7.30 -0.68 -16.78
N VAL A 218 7.08 0.64 -16.75
CA VAL A 218 5.74 1.25 -16.87
C VAL A 218 5.09 0.90 -18.22
N SER A 219 5.89 0.71 -19.26
CA SER A 219 5.40 0.38 -20.60
C SER A 219 5.23 -1.13 -20.84
N ASP A 220 5.75 -2.00 -19.97
CA ASP A 220 5.69 -3.45 -20.15
C ASP A 220 4.34 -4.00 -19.69
N PRO A 221 3.50 -4.57 -20.58
CA PRO A 221 2.22 -5.15 -20.20
C PRO A 221 2.33 -6.35 -19.25
N LYS A 222 3.50 -7.02 -19.18
CA LYS A 222 3.73 -8.12 -18.22
C LYS A 222 3.83 -7.62 -16.78
N LEU A 223 4.13 -6.34 -16.59
CA LEU A 223 4.25 -5.68 -15.29
C LEU A 223 3.02 -4.86 -14.94
N ALA A 224 1.87 -5.12 -15.58
CA ALA A 224 0.64 -4.34 -15.39
C ALA A 224 0.20 -4.26 -13.91
N SER A 225 0.41 -5.30 -13.11
CA SER A 225 0.14 -5.31 -11.67
C SER A 225 1.05 -4.35 -10.87
N ARG A 226 2.26 -4.09 -11.39
CA ARG A 226 3.30 -3.23 -10.81
C ARG A 226 3.30 -1.81 -11.38
N HIS A 227 2.51 -1.52 -12.41
CA HIS A 227 2.46 -0.19 -13.03
C HIS A 227 2.22 0.94 -12.01
N PRO A 228 1.33 0.84 -11.01
CA PRO A 228 1.17 1.91 -10.02
C PRO A 228 2.44 2.20 -9.22
N ALA A 229 3.17 1.16 -8.82
CA ALA A 229 4.45 1.29 -8.14
C ALA A 229 5.50 2.01 -8.99
N TYR A 230 5.64 1.57 -10.23
CA TYR A 230 6.64 2.12 -11.15
C TYR A 230 6.27 3.51 -11.65
N THR A 231 4.98 3.83 -11.72
CA THR A 231 4.50 5.19 -11.95
C THR A 231 4.93 6.11 -10.81
N LEU A 232 4.78 5.70 -9.54
CA LEU A 232 5.28 6.49 -8.40
C LEU A 232 6.80 6.69 -8.44
N LEU A 233 7.55 5.64 -8.80
CA LEU A 233 8.99 5.76 -9.01
C LEU A 233 9.33 6.72 -10.14
N MET A 234 8.49 6.78 -11.16
CA MET A 234 8.69 7.72 -12.25
C MET A 234 8.56 9.17 -11.80
N GLY A 235 7.70 9.46 -10.81
CA GLY A 235 7.66 10.77 -10.15
C GLY A 235 8.97 11.14 -9.43
N ILE A 236 9.65 10.15 -8.85
CA ILE A 236 10.90 10.35 -8.11
C ILE A 236 12.10 10.49 -9.05
N ALA A 237 12.25 9.56 -9.99
CA ALA A 237 13.42 9.45 -10.86
C ALA A 237 13.31 10.31 -12.13
N GLY A 238 12.08 10.63 -12.55
CA GLY A 238 11.79 11.27 -13.83
C GLY A 238 12.18 12.74 -13.91
N GLY A 239 12.03 13.27 -15.13
CA GLY A 239 12.28 14.67 -15.45
C GLY A 239 11.09 15.38 -16.09
N PRO A 240 11.29 16.60 -16.63
CA PRO A 240 10.23 17.39 -17.24
C PRO A 240 9.49 16.69 -18.39
N ASP A 241 10.19 15.91 -19.21
CA ASP A 241 9.58 15.18 -20.32
C ASP A 241 8.66 14.04 -19.82
N ASP A 242 9.03 13.39 -18.71
CA ASP A 242 8.19 12.37 -18.06
C ASP A 242 6.93 13.00 -17.48
N ALA A 243 7.02 14.23 -16.95
CA ALA A 243 5.86 14.96 -16.46
C ALA A 243 4.85 15.25 -17.58
N VAL A 244 5.33 15.67 -18.76
CA VAL A 244 4.46 15.93 -19.93
C VAL A 244 3.75 14.66 -20.39
N GLU A 245 4.47 13.54 -20.47
CA GLU A 245 3.86 12.26 -20.85
C GLU A 245 2.86 11.76 -19.80
N LEU A 246 3.17 11.96 -18.52
CA LEU A 246 2.28 11.62 -17.42
C LEU A 246 0.98 12.44 -17.45
N GLU A 247 1.08 13.75 -17.71
CA GLU A 247 -0.07 14.64 -17.88
C GLU A 247 -0.97 14.17 -19.05
N ARG A 248 -0.37 13.76 -20.17
CA ARG A 248 -1.12 13.19 -21.31
C ARG A 248 -1.86 11.92 -20.91
N GLN A 249 -1.25 11.05 -20.10
CA GLN A 249 -1.89 9.83 -19.61
C GLN A 249 -3.02 10.13 -18.61
N ILE A 250 -2.84 11.12 -17.71
CA ILE A 250 -3.88 11.59 -16.79
C ILE A 250 -5.08 12.12 -17.57
N GLU A 251 -4.86 12.95 -18.59
CA GLU A 251 -5.94 13.46 -19.45
C GLU A 251 -6.69 12.32 -20.14
N GLN A 252 -5.97 11.32 -20.64
CA GLN A 252 -6.60 10.16 -21.29
C GLN A 252 -7.44 9.36 -20.29
N ALA A 253 -6.90 9.10 -19.10
CA ALA A 253 -7.59 8.42 -18.02
C ALA A 253 -8.87 9.17 -17.60
N MET A 254 -8.81 10.49 -17.50
CA MET A 254 -9.99 11.33 -17.23
C MET A 254 -11.03 11.27 -18.36
N LYS A 255 -10.61 11.26 -19.63
CA LYS A 255 -11.51 11.13 -20.78
C LYS A 255 -12.23 9.78 -20.79
N THR A 256 -11.54 8.71 -20.41
CA THR A 256 -12.12 7.35 -20.37
C THR A 256 -12.71 6.97 -19.01
N ARG A 257 -12.63 7.86 -18.01
CA ARG A 257 -12.98 7.60 -16.60
C ARG A 257 -12.28 6.37 -16.03
N ASP A 258 -11.04 6.13 -16.45
CA ASP A 258 -10.21 5.04 -15.94
C ASP A 258 -9.43 5.51 -14.70
N ALA A 259 -9.89 5.13 -13.52
CA ALA A 259 -9.22 5.45 -12.26
C ALA A 259 -8.17 4.42 -11.82
N THR A 260 -7.89 3.38 -12.63
CA THR A 260 -7.10 2.21 -12.20
C THR A 260 -5.68 2.58 -11.74
N ASN A 261 -4.99 3.46 -12.49
CA ASN A 261 -3.64 3.94 -12.17
C ASN A 261 -3.61 5.44 -11.80
N LEU A 262 -4.79 6.08 -11.72
CA LEU A 262 -4.89 7.53 -11.67
C LEU A 262 -4.25 8.13 -10.42
N SER A 263 -4.37 7.49 -9.26
CA SER A 263 -3.74 7.98 -8.02
C SER A 263 -2.22 8.00 -8.11
N ALA A 264 -1.61 6.94 -8.66
CA ALA A 264 -0.17 6.87 -8.84
C ALA A 264 0.32 7.92 -9.85
N MET A 265 -0.42 8.11 -10.94
CA MET A 265 -0.10 9.16 -11.92
C MET A 265 -0.19 10.55 -11.30
N LEU A 266 -1.28 10.87 -10.59
CA LEU A 266 -1.43 12.16 -9.92
C LEU A 266 -0.34 12.40 -8.85
N ALA A 267 0.03 11.37 -8.09
CA ALA A 267 1.08 11.47 -7.09
C ALA A 267 2.47 11.70 -7.73
N ALA A 268 2.78 11.00 -8.82
CA ALA A 268 4.04 11.19 -9.54
C ALA A 268 4.11 12.58 -10.20
N ASP A 269 2.99 13.07 -10.72
CA ASP A 269 2.87 14.39 -11.33
C ASP A 269 3.02 15.51 -10.28
N LEU A 270 2.43 15.34 -9.10
CA LEU A 270 2.67 16.21 -7.93
C LEU A 270 4.15 16.23 -7.51
N GLU A 271 4.87 15.11 -7.61
CA GLU A 271 6.32 15.07 -7.29
C GLU A 271 7.15 15.83 -8.34
N LEU A 272 6.78 15.75 -9.62
CA LEU A 272 7.51 16.40 -10.71
C LEU A 272 7.18 17.89 -10.86
N ARG A 273 5.93 18.29 -10.61
CA ARG A 273 5.42 19.66 -10.81
C ARG A 273 5.32 20.47 -9.52
N GLY A 274 5.23 19.80 -8.38
CA GLY A 274 5.12 20.43 -7.07
C GLY A 274 3.77 21.11 -6.80
N GLN A 275 3.80 22.19 -6.02
CA GLN A 275 2.59 22.77 -5.40
C GLN A 275 1.55 23.31 -6.39
N THR A 276 1.96 23.81 -7.56
CA THR A 276 1.01 24.30 -8.59
C THR A 276 0.07 23.21 -9.07
N ARG A 277 0.49 21.94 -8.97
CA ARG A 277 -0.35 20.82 -9.36
C ARG A 277 -1.44 20.49 -8.33
N VAL A 278 -1.30 20.96 -7.09
CA VAL A 278 -2.36 20.87 -6.08
C VAL A 278 -3.53 21.78 -6.44
N ASP A 279 -3.26 23.01 -6.89
CA ASP A 279 -4.30 23.96 -7.34
C ASP A 279 -5.11 23.35 -8.50
N TRP A 280 -4.40 22.75 -9.48
CA TRP A 280 -5.03 22.05 -10.58
C TRP A 280 -5.90 20.86 -10.12
N ILE A 281 -5.48 20.11 -9.08
CA ILE A 281 -6.30 19.02 -8.52
C ILE A 281 -7.58 19.57 -7.88
N GLU A 282 -7.50 20.69 -7.15
CA GLU A 282 -8.66 21.33 -6.54
C GLU A 282 -9.69 21.72 -7.60
N GLU A 283 -9.26 22.37 -8.67
CA GLU A 283 -10.14 22.78 -9.77
C GLU A 283 -10.68 21.58 -10.56
N THR A 284 -9.80 20.64 -10.92
CA THR A 284 -10.11 19.56 -11.86
C THR A 284 -10.90 18.43 -11.21
N PHE A 285 -10.56 18.06 -9.97
CA PHE A 285 -11.19 16.95 -9.27
C PHE A 285 -12.19 17.41 -8.24
N PHE A 286 -11.85 18.38 -7.39
CA PHE A 286 -12.71 18.72 -6.26
C PHE A 286 -13.86 19.66 -6.63
N ALA A 287 -13.62 20.66 -7.48
CA ALA A 287 -14.65 21.62 -7.90
C ALA A 287 -15.63 21.04 -8.93
N ASP A 288 -15.14 20.23 -9.89
CA ASP A 288 -15.94 19.65 -10.97
C ASP A 288 -16.88 18.54 -10.48
N GLN A 289 -18.15 18.87 -10.20
CA GLN A 289 -19.14 17.94 -9.64
C GLN A 289 -19.42 16.70 -10.53
N GLU A 290 -19.01 16.69 -11.80
CA GLU A 290 -19.18 15.55 -12.72
C GLU A 290 -18.14 14.44 -12.53
N ARG A 291 -17.09 14.69 -11.75
CA ARG A 291 -16.05 13.68 -11.44
C ARG A 291 -16.64 12.53 -10.65
N THR A 292 -16.23 11.32 -11.04
CA THR A 292 -16.68 10.08 -10.43
C THR A 292 -16.02 9.85 -9.07
N LEU A 293 -16.68 9.08 -8.20
CA LEU A 293 -16.12 8.72 -6.90
C LEU A 293 -14.70 8.10 -6.99
N PRO A 294 -14.41 7.16 -7.92
CA PRO A 294 -13.05 6.63 -8.09
C PRO A 294 -12.00 7.69 -8.44
N GLU A 295 -12.35 8.69 -9.27
CA GLU A 295 -11.46 9.81 -9.58
C GLU A 295 -11.18 10.68 -8.35
N ILE A 296 -12.20 10.96 -7.55
CA ILE A 296 -12.05 11.72 -6.29
C ILE A 296 -11.16 10.96 -5.31
N GLN A 297 -11.40 9.67 -5.12
CA GLN A 297 -10.58 8.83 -4.25
C GLN A 297 -9.12 8.78 -4.74
N ALA A 298 -8.91 8.73 -6.06
CA ALA A 298 -7.58 8.75 -6.64
C ALA A 298 -6.83 10.07 -6.34
N ALA A 299 -7.50 11.22 -6.48
CA ALA A 299 -6.95 12.53 -6.17
C ALA A 299 -6.64 12.71 -4.68
N LEU A 300 -7.56 12.30 -3.80
CA LEU A 300 -7.34 12.33 -2.34
C LEU A 300 -6.15 11.45 -1.94
N LEU A 301 -6.05 10.24 -2.52
CA LEU A 301 -4.97 9.32 -2.24
C LEU A 301 -3.60 9.85 -2.72
N ALA A 302 -3.57 10.51 -3.88
CA ALA A 302 -2.35 11.16 -4.36
C ALA A 302 -1.87 12.26 -3.40
N LEU A 303 -2.79 13.08 -2.88
CA LEU A 303 -2.47 14.10 -1.89
C LEU A 303 -2.01 13.49 -0.55
N SER A 304 -2.65 12.42 -0.09
CA SER A 304 -2.27 11.67 1.11
C SER A 304 -0.82 11.18 1.07
N VAL A 305 -0.39 10.62 -0.06
CA VAL A 305 1.00 10.16 -0.29
C VAL A 305 2.01 11.29 -0.02
N HIS A 306 1.73 12.50 -0.53
CA HIS A 306 2.59 13.67 -0.33
C HIS A 306 2.49 14.26 1.08
N GLY A 307 1.28 14.35 1.63
CA GLY A 307 1.04 14.87 2.98
C GLY A 307 1.68 14.00 4.07
N GLY A 308 1.74 12.69 3.86
CA GLY A 308 2.47 11.76 4.71
C GLY A 308 3.98 11.93 4.63
N ALA A 309 4.53 12.12 3.42
CA ALA A 309 5.98 12.19 3.19
C ALA A 309 6.63 13.55 3.48
N GLU A 310 5.86 14.64 3.49
CA GLU A 310 6.32 16.00 3.76
C GLU A 310 7.47 16.44 2.83
N GLY A 311 7.23 16.27 1.53
CA GLY A 311 8.21 16.42 0.46
C GLY A 311 8.02 17.66 -0.42
N THR A 312 8.02 17.43 -1.74
CA THR A 312 7.83 18.45 -2.77
C THR A 312 6.53 19.25 -2.54
N VAL A 313 5.49 18.57 -2.09
CA VAL A 313 4.25 19.18 -1.59
C VAL A 313 4.22 19.05 -0.06
N SER A 314 4.15 20.19 0.62
CA SER A 314 4.09 20.23 2.09
C SER A 314 2.75 19.69 2.62
N ARG A 315 2.78 19.07 3.81
CA ARG A 315 1.57 18.61 4.51
C ARG A 315 0.56 19.75 4.71
N ARG A 316 1.03 20.95 5.04
CA ARG A 316 0.17 22.15 5.15
C ARG A 316 -0.62 22.43 3.86
N ARG A 317 0.05 22.38 2.70
CA ARG A 317 -0.63 22.59 1.40
C ARG A 317 -1.66 21.51 1.12
N VAL A 318 -1.40 20.26 1.52
CA VAL A 318 -2.37 19.16 1.41
C VAL A 318 -3.58 19.39 2.33
N ILE A 319 -3.36 19.82 3.58
CA ILE A 319 -4.44 20.16 4.52
C ILE A 319 -5.32 21.28 3.92
N GLU A 320 -4.73 22.30 3.31
CA GLU A 320 -5.47 23.35 2.60
C GLU A 320 -6.34 22.80 1.47
N ALA A 321 -5.83 21.86 0.67
CA ALA A 321 -6.59 21.17 -0.37
C ALA A 321 -7.74 20.31 0.19
N TYR A 322 -7.52 19.64 1.33
CA TYR A 322 -8.59 18.91 2.01
C TYR A 322 -9.67 19.84 2.57
N ARG A 323 -9.31 21.02 3.06
CA ARG A 323 -10.29 22.04 3.46
C ARG A 323 -11.10 22.55 2.26
N PHE A 324 -10.46 22.73 1.11
CA PHE A 324 -11.14 23.04 -0.14
C PHE A 324 -12.13 21.92 -0.51
N PHE A 325 -11.68 20.66 -0.50
CA PHE A 325 -12.50 19.48 -0.77
C PHE A 325 -13.73 19.38 0.16
N ILE A 326 -13.55 19.57 1.48
CA ILE A 326 -14.65 19.53 2.46
C ILE A 326 -15.74 20.55 2.12
N LYS A 327 -15.37 21.73 1.60
CA LYS A 327 -16.31 22.79 1.21
C LYS A 327 -16.95 22.52 -0.15
N ALA A 328 -16.15 22.12 -1.14
CA ALA A 328 -16.62 21.86 -2.50
C ALA A 328 -17.47 20.58 -2.60
N ARG A 329 -17.23 19.61 -1.72
CA ARG A 329 -17.89 18.29 -1.70
C ARG A 329 -18.29 17.87 -0.29
N SER A 330 -19.02 18.74 0.41
CA SER A 330 -19.45 18.47 1.78
C SER A 330 -20.13 17.11 2.02
N PRO A 331 -20.88 16.50 1.08
CA PRO A 331 -21.41 15.15 1.25
C PRO A 331 -20.35 14.04 1.41
N MET A 332 -19.11 14.29 0.96
CA MET A 332 -17.96 13.37 1.00
C MET A 332 -16.88 13.80 2.01
N ALA A 333 -17.19 14.76 2.88
CA ALA A 333 -16.20 15.38 3.77
C ALA A 333 -15.54 14.38 4.75
N GLY A 334 -16.17 13.23 5.01
CA GLY A 334 -15.66 12.23 5.94
C GLY A 334 -14.44 11.48 5.42
N PHE A 335 -14.19 11.48 4.10
CA PHE A 335 -13.09 10.73 3.49
C PHE A 335 -11.70 11.13 4.01
N VAL A 336 -11.51 12.38 4.42
CA VAL A 336 -10.22 12.91 4.89
C VAL A 336 -10.14 13.08 6.40
N ALA A 337 -11.23 12.79 7.14
CA ALA A 337 -11.35 13.15 8.55
C ALA A 337 -10.35 12.43 9.45
N MET A 338 -10.18 11.12 9.26
CA MET A 338 -9.26 10.34 10.09
C MET A 338 -7.79 10.68 9.81
N GLU A 339 -7.45 11.05 8.57
CA GLU A 339 -6.08 11.44 8.20
C GLU A 339 -5.74 12.81 8.79
N LEU A 340 -6.66 13.77 8.66
CA LEU A 340 -6.54 15.06 9.35
C LEU A 340 -6.43 14.91 10.87
N ALA A 341 -7.10 13.90 11.46
CA ALA A 341 -6.98 13.62 12.89
C ALA A 341 -5.61 13.03 13.25
N ASP A 342 -5.05 12.19 12.40
CA ASP A 342 -3.72 11.58 12.57
C ASP A 342 -2.60 12.61 12.38
N TRP A 343 -2.80 13.59 11.51
CA TRP A 343 -1.91 14.74 11.36
C TRP A 343 -2.16 15.87 12.37
N GLU A 344 -3.13 15.68 13.28
CA GLU A 344 -3.49 16.67 14.29
C GLU A 344 -3.84 18.05 13.70
N ALA A 345 -4.45 18.08 12.52
CA ALA A 345 -4.82 19.27 11.77
C ALA A 345 -6.06 19.95 12.36
N TRP A 346 -5.99 20.38 13.63
CA TRP A 346 -7.12 20.83 14.43
C TRP A 346 -7.81 22.09 13.90
N ASP A 347 -7.12 22.89 13.09
CA ASP A 347 -7.65 24.09 12.43
C ASP A 347 -8.80 23.80 11.46
N VAL A 348 -9.02 22.54 11.07
CA VAL A 348 -10.16 22.07 10.27
C VAL A 348 -11.45 21.90 11.08
N THR A 349 -11.39 21.93 12.41
CA THR A 349 -12.56 21.74 13.30
C THR A 349 -13.78 22.60 12.94
N PRO A 350 -13.65 23.91 12.65
CA PRO A 350 -14.79 24.74 12.27
C PRO A 350 -15.50 24.24 11.01
N ASP A 351 -14.75 23.74 10.01
CA ASP A 351 -15.30 23.22 8.77
C ASP A 351 -16.14 21.96 9.04
N TYR A 352 -15.65 21.04 9.86
CA TYR A 352 -16.39 19.83 10.23
C TYR A 352 -17.63 20.09 11.09
N ILE A 353 -17.59 21.07 11.99
CA ILE A 353 -18.77 21.50 12.73
C ILE A 353 -19.84 22.03 11.76
N ALA A 354 -19.45 22.81 10.75
CA ALA A 354 -20.37 23.31 9.74
C ALA A 354 -21.00 22.17 8.92
N VAL A 355 -20.21 21.19 8.49
CA VAL A 355 -20.70 19.99 7.77
C VAL A 355 -21.72 19.20 8.61
N MET A 356 -21.44 18.97 9.90
CA MET A 356 -22.37 18.24 10.78
C MET A 356 -23.67 19.01 11.01
N LYS A 357 -23.61 20.34 11.14
CA LYS A 357 -24.80 21.19 11.31
C LYS A 357 -25.67 21.25 10.05
N SER A 358 -25.05 21.28 8.88
CA SER A 358 -25.79 21.29 7.61
C SER A 358 -26.39 19.92 7.25
N ASN A 359 -26.01 18.87 7.97
CA ASN A 359 -26.41 17.49 7.70
C ASN A 359 -26.07 17.09 6.24
N ALA A 360 -24.93 17.59 5.71
CA ALA A 360 -24.53 17.34 4.32
C ALA A 360 -24.10 15.89 4.08
N VAL A 361 -23.41 15.27 5.05
CA VAL A 361 -22.96 13.88 4.99
C VAL A 361 -24.07 12.93 5.43
N LYS A 362 -24.40 11.95 4.59
CA LYS A 362 -25.46 10.96 4.87
C LYS A 362 -24.93 9.57 5.23
N ASP A 363 -23.72 9.23 4.79
CA ASP A 363 -23.11 7.94 5.10
C ASP A 363 -22.73 7.87 6.60
N PRO A 364 -23.25 6.90 7.37
CA PRO A 364 -22.89 6.72 8.77
C PRO A 364 -21.39 6.52 9.03
N ALA A 365 -20.66 5.86 8.12
CA ALA A 365 -19.22 5.65 8.27
C ALA A 365 -18.45 6.97 8.15
N GLU A 366 -18.85 7.83 7.22
CA GLU A 366 -18.28 9.17 7.08
C GLU A 366 -18.63 10.07 8.26
N GLN A 367 -19.88 10.04 8.73
CA GLN A 367 -20.29 10.74 9.95
C GLN A 367 -19.45 10.30 11.16
N PHE A 368 -19.22 8.99 11.29
CA PHE A 368 -18.37 8.43 12.35
C PHE A 368 -16.92 8.93 12.25
N ALA A 369 -16.36 9.00 11.04
CA ALA A 369 -15.01 9.52 10.81
C ALA A 369 -14.91 11.00 11.25
N ILE A 370 -15.88 11.83 10.86
CA ILE A 370 -15.94 13.25 11.26
C ILE A 370 -16.08 13.39 12.78
N LEU A 371 -16.98 12.62 13.41
CA LEU A 371 -17.16 12.63 14.86
C LEU A 371 -15.90 12.18 15.60
N SER A 372 -15.17 11.20 15.05
CA SER A 372 -13.90 10.71 15.61
C SER A 372 -12.82 11.79 15.56
N TYR A 373 -12.71 12.52 14.45
CA TYR A 373 -11.86 13.71 14.37
C TYR A 373 -12.26 14.76 15.42
N LEU A 374 -13.55 15.11 15.50
CA LEU A 374 -14.03 16.17 16.41
C LEU A 374 -13.80 15.80 17.88
N LYS A 375 -13.93 14.52 18.24
CA LYS A 375 -13.66 14.01 19.58
C LYS A 375 -12.17 14.08 19.96
N ARG A 376 -11.26 13.92 19.00
CA ARG A 376 -9.80 14.03 19.20
C ARG A 376 -9.33 15.48 19.25
N SER A 377 -10.03 16.39 18.56
CA SER A 377 -9.63 17.80 18.50
C SER A 377 -9.80 18.54 19.84
N PRO A 378 -8.74 19.17 20.36
CA PRO A 378 -8.84 19.97 21.59
C PRO A 378 -9.72 21.21 21.41
N LEU A 379 -9.85 21.73 20.18
CA LEU A 379 -10.67 22.92 19.89
C LEU A 379 -12.17 22.66 20.08
N THR A 380 -12.63 21.42 19.82
CA THR A 380 -14.02 21.03 20.08
C THR A 380 -14.32 21.09 21.57
N THR A 381 -13.42 20.53 22.40
CA THR A 381 -13.54 20.52 23.86
C THR A 381 -13.53 21.93 24.42
N ALA A 382 -12.63 22.80 23.93
CA ALA A 382 -12.58 24.20 24.32
C ALA A 382 -13.89 24.95 23.98
N GLN A 383 -14.44 24.77 22.78
CA GLN A 383 -15.73 25.38 22.40
C GLN A 383 -16.90 24.86 23.23
N ALA A 384 -16.91 23.56 23.56
CA ALA A 384 -17.93 22.99 24.44
C ALA A 384 -17.85 23.55 25.87
N ALA A 385 -16.65 23.80 26.39
CA ALA A 385 -16.44 24.39 27.72
C ALA A 385 -16.83 25.88 27.80
N VAL A 386 -16.72 26.63 26.69
CA VAL A 386 -17.08 28.05 26.63
C VAL A 386 -18.59 28.28 26.48
N ARG A 387 -19.35 27.37 25.84
CA ARG A 387 -20.82 27.50 25.67
C ARG A 387 -21.61 27.66 26.98
N PRO A 388 -21.35 26.93 28.08
CA PRO A 388 -22.04 27.18 29.35
C PRO A 388 -21.61 28.49 30.03
N ALA A 389 -20.41 29.03 29.75
CA ALA A 389 -19.93 30.27 30.36
C ALA A 389 -20.54 31.55 29.73
N ILE A 390 -20.96 31.50 28.46
CA ILE A 390 -21.60 32.64 27.76
C ILE A 390 -23.13 32.67 27.98
N ALA A 391 -23.71 31.58 28.49
CA ALA A 391 -25.16 31.48 28.75
C ALA A 391 -25.62 32.08 30.10
N GLN A 392 -24.77 32.80 30.82
CA GLN A 392 -25.17 33.64 31.95
C GLN A 392 -25.17 35.13 31.56
N PRO A 393 -26.29 35.68 31.04
CA PRO A 393 -26.51 37.11 31.09
C PRO A 393 -26.89 37.51 32.53
N GLY A 394 -26.27 38.60 33.00
CA GLY A 394 -26.24 39.01 34.39
C GLY A 394 -27.59 39.08 35.11
N GLN A 395 -27.60 38.59 36.34
CA GLN A 395 -28.41 39.19 37.39
C GLN A 395 -27.80 40.57 37.67
N GLY A 396 -28.39 41.58 37.03
CA GLY A 396 -28.21 42.96 37.40
C GLY A 396 -28.82 43.22 38.78
N ASP A 397 -28.12 44.06 39.54
CA ASP A 397 -28.65 44.76 40.69
C ASP A 397 -29.98 45.45 40.35
N GLN A 398 -31.05 45.06 41.05
CA GLN A 398 -32.01 45.94 41.75
C GLN A 398 -33.10 45.14 42.45
#